data_AF-U1GUZ7-F1
#
_entry.id   AF-U1GUZ7-F1
#
_cell.length_a   1.000
_cell.length_b   1.000
_cell.length_c   1.000
_cell.angle_alpha   90.00
_cell.angle_beta   90.00
_cell.angle_gamma   90.00
#
_symmetry.space_group_name_H-M   'P 1'
#
loop_
_entity.id
_entity.type
_entity.pdbx_description
1 polymer ?
#
loop_
_entity_poly.entity_id
_entity_poly.type
_entity_poly.pdbx_seq_one_letter_code
_entity_poly.pdbx_strand_id
1 'polypeptide(L)'
;MAIMNRRAAPLVMALFSLAPSTLKPVSAAVDPSLIPDDCSMASFFTSCSSTPLPCPRLDTPCAQHVNGCYQYEEECFCALPQPIACAWACPWAGWMRVEDWYRNTCGSLKTIDFALAPGCARDCIREGSFNYGCVTEEQSCFCQHASVFDCEQQCTQRGKDRLQEWVRDQCKYTEGEEVWVVQSGSPTREEAMTTATATPTQTGREESNASKGDAIIINSTADPLSWYEILAVTVASVSGAALVVAWFLIWRHKRMDRRNMQRRQKEEGE
;
A
#
# COMPACT_ATOMS: atom_id res chain seq x y z
N MET A 1 67.18 -42.32 3.64
CA MET A 1 66.15 -43.21 3.05
C MET A 1 64.80 -42.85 3.64
N ALA A 2 63.96 -42.12 2.91
CA ALA A 2 62.58 -41.85 3.28
C ALA A 2 61.72 -42.00 2.02
N ILE A 3 60.72 -42.84 2.12
CA ILE A 3 59.95 -43.42 1.02
C ILE A 3 58.85 -42.43 0.60
N MET A 4 58.92 -41.95 -0.64
CA MET A 4 57.88 -41.15 -1.28
C MET A 4 56.64 -42.02 -1.57
N ASN A 5 55.49 -41.65 -1.00
CA ASN A 5 54.22 -42.34 -1.23
C ASN A 5 53.38 -41.51 -2.21
N ARG A 6 53.40 -41.89 -3.50
CA ARG A 6 52.54 -41.31 -4.55
C ARG A 6 51.17 -41.97 -4.47
N ARG A 7 50.16 -41.21 -4.03
CA ARG A 7 48.74 -41.61 -4.16
C ARG A 7 48.19 -41.07 -5.48
N ALA A 8 47.72 -41.98 -6.32
CA ALA A 8 47.02 -41.69 -7.56
C ALA A 8 45.63 -41.10 -7.26
N ALA A 9 45.29 -40.02 -7.96
CA ALA A 9 43.95 -39.43 -7.93
C ALA A 9 43.04 -40.16 -8.93
N PRO A 10 41.79 -40.50 -8.56
CA PRO A 10 40.84 -41.08 -9.51
C PRO A 10 40.24 -39.99 -10.40
N LEU A 11 40.27 -40.26 -11.70
CA LEU A 11 39.65 -39.47 -12.75
C LEU A 11 38.13 -39.66 -12.66
N VAL A 12 37.43 -38.70 -12.04
CA VAL A 12 35.96 -38.68 -11.99
C VAL A 12 35.45 -38.15 -13.34
N MET A 13 34.91 -39.04 -14.17
CA MET A 13 34.19 -38.65 -15.38
C MET A 13 32.88 -37.94 -14.99
N ALA A 14 32.86 -36.62 -15.14
CA ALA A 14 31.66 -35.82 -15.05
C ALA A 14 30.75 -36.12 -16.24
N LEU A 15 29.76 -36.99 -16.03
CA LEU A 15 28.63 -37.15 -16.93
C LEU A 15 27.81 -35.86 -16.90
N PHE A 16 28.01 -34.99 -17.88
CA PHE A 16 27.12 -33.88 -18.17
C PHE A 16 25.77 -34.46 -18.62
N SER A 17 24.88 -34.67 -17.66
CA SER A 17 23.46 -34.91 -17.92
C SER A 17 22.89 -33.62 -18.50
N LEU A 18 22.71 -33.59 -19.83
CA LEU A 18 21.93 -32.58 -20.52
C LEU A 18 20.49 -32.73 -20.03
N ALA A 19 20.17 -32.04 -18.94
CA ALA A 19 18.80 -31.94 -18.47
C ALA A 19 17.96 -31.35 -19.61
N PRO A 20 16.83 -31.99 -19.98
CA PRO A 20 15.93 -31.42 -20.96
C PRO A 20 15.55 -30.03 -20.45
N SER A 21 15.74 -29.01 -21.29
CA SER A 21 15.24 -27.67 -21.03
C SER A 21 13.73 -27.79 -20.86
N THR A 22 13.28 -27.90 -19.61
CA THR A 22 11.90 -27.73 -19.23
C THR A 22 11.49 -26.39 -19.79
N LEU A 23 10.65 -26.41 -20.82
CA LEU A 23 9.97 -25.23 -21.34
C LEU A 23 9.42 -24.50 -20.11
N LYS A 24 9.99 -23.33 -19.82
CA LYS A 24 9.51 -22.47 -18.74
C LYS A 24 8.01 -22.29 -19.02
N PRO A 25 7.11 -22.64 -18.09
CA PRO A 25 5.69 -22.38 -18.27
C PRO A 25 5.56 -20.93 -18.73
N VAL A 26 4.74 -20.70 -19.76
CA VAL A 26 4.51 -19.36 -20.32
C VAL A 26 4.33 -18.42 -19.15
N SER A 27 5.29 -17.52 -18.95
CA SER A 27 5.26 -16.57 -17.85
C SER A 27 3.91 -15.86 -17.95
N ALA A 28 3.16 -15.84 -16.85
CA ALA A 28 1.91 -15.12 -16.88
C ALA A 28 2.18 -13.65 -17.25
N ALA A 29 1.24 -13.06 -17.97
CA ALA A 29 1.34 -11.72 -18.49
C ALA A 29 0.58 -10.79 -17.56
N VAL A 30 1.20 -9.66 -17.20
CA VAL A 30 0.51 -8.57 -16.50
C VAL A 30 -0.17 -7.72 -17.54
N ASP A 31 -1.48 -7.55 -17.39
CA ASP A 31 -2.30 -6.70 -18.24
C ASP A 31 -2.79 -5.48 -17.43
N PRO A 32 -2.16 -4.31 -17.58
CA PRO A 32 -2.57 -3.09 -16.90
C PRO A 32 -3.97 -2.59 -17.30
N SER A 33 -4.58 -3.09 -18.37
CA SER A 33 -5.98 -2.75 -18.69
C SER A 33 -6.98 -3.40 -17.74
N LEU A 34 -6.56 -4.38 -16.94
CA LEU A 34 -7.40 -5.00 -15.92
C LEU A 34 -7.41 -4.24 -14.59
N ILE A 35 -6.69 -3.12 -14.52
CA ILE A 35 -6.68 -2.31 -13.31
C ILE A 35 -8.03 -1.58 -13.20
N PRO A 36 -8.68 -1.55 -12.01
CA PRO A 36 -10.02 -0.98 -11.88
C PRO A 36 -10.14 0.47 -12.40
N ASP A 37 -11.20 0.71 -13.19
CA ASP A 37 -11.43 1.93 -13.99
C ASP A 37 -11.45 3.25 -13.21
N ASP A 38 -11.65 3.20 -11.90
CA ASP A 38 -11.66 4.37 -11.03
C ASP A 38 -10.31 5.11 -11.00
N CYS A 39 -9.27 4.40 -11.44
CA CYS A 39 -8.04 4.94 -11.97
C CYS A 39 -8.07 4.74 -13.48
N SER A 40 -8.43 5.75 -14.31
CA SER A 40 -8.51 5.60 -15.77
C SER A 40 -7.14 5.35 -16.42
N MET A 41 -6.55 4.18 -16.17
CA MET A 41 -5.10 4.00 -16.15
C MET A 41 -4.49 3.51 -17.45
N ALA A 42 -5.32 3.10 -18.41
CA ALA A 42 -4.84 2.77 -19.75
C ALA A 42 -4.03 3.93 -20.37
N SER A 43 -4.40 5.18 -20.08
CA SER A 43 -3.66 6.36 -20.52
C SER A 43 -2.52 6.78 -19.58
N PHE A 44 -2.54 6.39 -18.30
CA PHE A 44 -1.53 6.81 -17.32
C PHE A 44 -0.27 5.95 -17.33
N PHE A 45 -0.37 4.63 -17.57
CA PHE A 45 0.84 3.78 -17.72
C PHE A 45 1.65 4.09 -18.98
N THR A 46 1.06 4.82 -19.93
CA THR A 46 1.72 5.31 -21.13
C THR A 46 2.21 6.75 -21.02
N SER A 47 1.79 7.53 -19.99
CA SER A 47 2.04 8.98 -19.90
C SER A 47 2.61 9.51 -18.58
N CYS A 48 2.51 8.77 -17.47
CA CYS A 48 3.02 9.21 -16.15
C CYS A 48 4.53 9.40 -16.10
N SER A 49 5.25 8.68 -16.95
CA SER A 49 6.67 8.80 -17.14
C SER A 49 6.91 8.82 -18.64
N SER A 50 7.61 9.84 -19.14
CA SER A 50 8.15 9.82 -20.51
C SER A 50 9.10 8.63 -20.74
N THR A 51 9.50 7.96 -19.66
CA THR A 51 10.36 6.78 -19.67
C THR A 51 9.50 5.52 -19.56
N PRO A 52 9.53 4.63 -20.57
CA PRO A 52 8.84 3.34 -20.49
C PRO A 52 9.38 2.52 -19.32
N LEU A 53 8.52 1.69 -18.71
CA LEU A 53 8.97 0.71 -17.71
C LEU A 53 10.11 -0.12 -18.29
N PRO A 54 11.16 -0.45 -17.51
CA PRO A 54 12.31 -1.22 -17.97
C PRO A 54 11.99 -2.72 -18.07
N CYS A 55 10.78 -3.06 -18.51
CA CYS A 55 10.31 -4.41 -18.77
C CYS A 55 9.96 -4.58 -20.24
N PRO A 56 10.35 -5.72 -20.85
CA PRO A 56 9.92 -6.04 -22.21
C PRO A 56 8.40 -6.04 -22.30
N ARG A 57 7.88 -5.35 -23.32
CA ARG A 57 6.47 -5.42 -23.69
C ARG A 57 6.25 -6.74 -24.44
N LEU A 58 5.14 -7.41 -24.14
CA LEU A 58 4.70 -8.57 -24.87
C LEU A 58 3.80 -8.12 -26.03
N ASP A 59 3.96 -8.73 -27.20
CA ASP A 59 3.15 -8.44 -28.40
C ASP A 59 1.74 -9.06 -28.33
N THR A 60 1.38 -9.64 -27.20
CA THR A 60 0.08 -10.22 -26.96
C THR A 60 -0.97 -9.12 -26.77
N PRO A 61 -2.12 -9.21 -27.47
CA PRO A 61 -3.17 -8.22 -27.30
C PRO A 61 -3.72 -8.28 -25.88
N CYS A 62 -4.01 -7.11 -25.31
CA CYS A 62 -4.67 -7.02 -24.01
C CYS A 62 -6.06 -7.63 -24.04
N ALA A 63 -6.50 -8.13 -22.89
CA ALA A 63 -7.81 -8.75 -22.71
C ALA A 63 -8.94 -7.76 -23.06
N GLN A 64 -8.75 -6.50 -22.71
CA GLN A 64 -9.59 -5.41 -23.18
C GLN A 64 -8.95 -4.82 -24.44
N HIS A 65 -9.68 -4.80 -25.55
CA HIS A 65 -9.23 -4.26 -26.84
C HIS A 65 -9.10 -2.72 -26.83
N VAL A 66 -8.35 -2.19 -25.86
CA VAL A 66 -8.05 -0.78 -25.71
C VAL A 66 -6.84 -0.46 -26.58
N ASN A 67 -6.98 0.51 -27.47
CA ASN A 67 -5.88 0.95 -28.34
C ASN A 67 -4.69 1.43 -27.50
N GLY A 68 -3.49 0.93 -27.81
CA GLY A 68 -2.26 1.30 -27.11
C GLY A 68 -2.07 0.60 -25.76
N CYS A 69 -2.82 -0.48 -25.49
CA CYS A 69 -2.55 -1.34 -24.34
C CYS A 69 -1.34 -2.25 -24.60
N TYR A 70 -0.55 -2.48 -23.55
CA TYR A 70 0.64 -3.34 -23.57
C TYR A 70 0.57 -4.31 -22.41
N GLN A 71 1.03 -5.53 -22.63
CA GLN A 71 1.27 -6.50 -21.57
C GLN A 71 2.75 -6.54 -21.20
N TYR A 72 3.04 -6.93 -19.97
CA TYR A 72 4.40 -7.10 -19.46
C TYR A 72 4.60 -8.53 -18.97
N GLU A 73 5.84 -9.03 -19.03
CA GLU A 73 6.20 -10.26 -18.33
C GLU A 73 6.04 -10.06 -16.81
N GLU A 74 5.24 -10.91 -16.15
CA GLU A 74 4.93 -10.79 -14.72
C GLU A 74 6.19 -10.77 -13.86
N GLU A 75 7.15 -11.67 -14.11
CA GLU A 75 8.39 -11.72 -13.35
C GLU A 75 9.15 -10.39 -13.40
N CYS A 76 9.17 -9.72 -14.55
CA CYS A 76 9.82 -8.42 -14.66
C CYS A 76 9.00 -7.33 -13.96
N PHE A 77 7.70 -7.23 -14.28
CA PHE A 77 6.82 -6.18 -13.77
C PHE A 77 6.73 -6.21 -12.24
N CYS A 78 6.53 -7.39 -11.66
CA CYS A 78 6.41 -7.60 -10.22
C CYS A 78 7.75 -7.47 -9.47
N ALA A 79 8.88 -7.51 -10.18
CA ALA A 79 10.19 -7.27 -9.60
C ALA A 79 10.62 -5.80 -9.62
N LEU A 80 9.86 -4.92 -10.31
CA LEU A 80 10.15 -3.50 -10.30
C LEU A 80 10.00 -2.92 -8.89
N PRO A 81 10.85 -1.95 -8.50
CA PRO A 81 10.70 -1.28 -7.20
C PRO A 81 9.41 -0.48 -7.07
N GLN A 82 8.87 0.03 -8.18
CA GLN A 82 7.74 0.96 -8.21
C GLN A 82 6.81 0.77 -9.44
N PRO A 83 6.28 -0.44 -9.69
CA PRO A 83 5.54 -0.74 -10.92
C PRO A 83 4.22 0.04 -11.02
N ILE A 84 3.63 0.40 -9.89
CA ILE A 84 2.32 1.06 -9.81
C ILE A 84 2.42 2.55 -9.44
N ALA A 85 3.60 3.17 -9.54
CA ALA A 85 3.79 4.56 -9.10
C ALA A 85 2.79 5.56 -9.73
N CYS A 86 2.40 5.28 -10.96
CA CYS A 86 1.44 6.06 -11.73
C CYS A 86 0.07 6.16 -11.06
N ALA A 87 -0.33 5.14 -10.31
CA ALA A 87 -1.63 5.08 -9.64
C ALA A 87 -1.74 6.03 -8.44
N TRP A 88 -0.64 6.60 -7.98
CA TRP A 88 -0.66 7.54 -6.85
C TRP A 88 -1.41 8.85 -7.16
N ALA A 89 -1.56 9.20 -8.45
CA ALA A 89 -2.39 10.33 -8.87
C ALA A 89 -3.89 10.06 -8.69
N CYS A 90 -4.30 8.82 -8.41
CA CYS A 90 -5.69 8.47 -8.23
C CYS A 90 -6.24 8.98 -6.89
N PRO A 91 -7.56 9.17 -6.80
CA PRO A 91 -8.22 9.29 -5.50
C PRO A 91 -7.86 8.09 -4.62
N TRP A 92 -7.87 8.31 -3.31
CA TRP A 92 -7.50 7.30 -2.31
C TRP A 92 -8.12 5.92 -2.54
N ALA A 93 -9.43 5.87 -2.82
CA ALA A 93 -10.12 4.60 -3.10
C ALA A 93 -9.60 3.90 -4.37
N GLY A 94 -9.19 4.66 -5.38
CA GLY A 94 -8.57 4.13 -6.60
C GLY A 94 -7.20 3.54 -6.29
N TRP A 95 -6.35 4.26 -5.56
CA TRP A 95 -5.04 3.77 -5.12
C TRP A 95 -5.15 2.41 -4.42
N MET A 96 -6.04 2.27 -3.44
CA MET A 96 -6.23 1.01 -2.71
C MET A 96 -6.62 -0.16 -3.61
N ARG A 97 -7.48 0.09 -4.60
CA ARG A 97 -7.86 -0.93 -5.58
C ARG A 97 -6.72 -1.31 -6.50
N VAL A 98 -5.82 -0.37 -6.83
CA VAL A 98 -4.61 -0.69 -7.59
C VAL A 98 -3.63 -1.52 -6.77
N GLU A 99 -3.44 -1.21 -5.49
CA GLU A 99 -2.63 -2.04 -4.58
C GLU A 99 -3.20 -3.46 -4.49
N ASP A 100 -4.51 -3.60 -4.29
CA ASP A 100 -5.17 -4.91 -4.24
C ASP A 100 -5.02 -5.67 -5.57
N TRP A 101 -5.22 -5.00 -6.70
CA TRP A 101 -4.98 -5.58 -8.02
C TRP A 101 -3.52 -6.03 -8.18
N TYR A 102 -2.56 -5.20 -7.77
CA TYR A 102 -1.14 -5.49 -7.89
C TYR A 102 -0.76 -6.72 -7.06
N ARG A 103 -1.24 -6.78 -5.82
CA ARG A 103 -1.10 -7.95 -4.94
C ARG A 103 -1.69 -9.21 -5.55
N ASN A 104 -2.90 -9.13 -6.08
CA ASN A 104 -3.56 -10.29 -6.68
C ASN A 104 -2.85 -10.75 -7.97
N THR A 105 -2.27 -9.82 -8.70
CA THR A 105 -1.58 -10.10 -9.97
C THR A 105 -0.18 -10.67 -9.74
N CYS A 106 0.58 -10.11 -8.79
CA CYS A 106 1.98 -10.47 -8.53
C CYS A 106 2.17 -11.48 -7.39
N GLY A 107 1.08 -11.85 -6.69
CA GLY A 107 1.11 -12.83 -5.62
C GLY A 107 1.85 -12.32 -4.37
N SER A 108 2.82 -13.11 -3.88
CA SER A 108 3.56 -12.77 -2.67
C SER A 108 4.47 -11.56 -2.90
N LEU A 109 4.00 -10.40 -2.47
CA LEU A 109 4.77 -9.17 -2.55
C LEU A 109 5.82 -9.09 -1.45
N LYS A 110 6.94 -8.44 -1.78
CA LYS A 110 7.99 -8.13 -0.80
C LYS A 110 7.47 -7.04 0.12
N THR A 111 7.46 -7.31 1.42
CA THR A 111 7.19 -6.33 2.46
C THR A 111 8.48 -5.66 2.92
N ILE A 112 8.38 -4.43 3.38
CA ILE A 112 9.47 -3.71 4.02
C ILE A 112 9.74 -4.33 5.39
N ASP A 113 11.00 -4.64 5.69
CA ASP A 113 11.39 -5.06 7.04
C ASP A 113 11.77 -3.83 7.88
N PHE A 114 10.76 -3.23 8.51
CA PHE A 114 10.96 -2.11 9.43
C PHE A 114 11.82 -2.48 10.64
N ALA A 115 11.93 -3.77 11.01
CA ALA A 115 12.78 -4.17 12.14
C ALA A 115 14.27 -3.94 11.86
N LEU A 116 14.67 -3.89 10.59
CA LEU A 116 16.03 -3.56 10.16
C LEU A 116 16.31 -2.04 10.12
N ALA A 117 15.25 -1.21 10.17
CA ALA A 117 15.43 0.24 10.21
C ALA A 117 16.13 0.67 11.51
N PRO A 118 16.89 1.78 11.50
CA PRO A 118 17.51 2.33 12.70
C PRO A 118 16.47 2.62 13.78
N GLY A 119 16.76 2.22 15.01
CA GLY A 119 15.82 2.36 16.13
C GLY A 119 15.34 3.79 16.40
N CYS A 120 16.12 4.82 16.03
CA CYS A 120 15.72 6.22 16.19
C CYS A 120 14.58 6.67 15.25
N ALA A 121 14.34 5.96 14.13
CA ALA A 121 13.31 6.31 13.15
C ALA A 121 12.33 5.16 12.87
N ARG A 122 12.60 3.95 13.36
CA ARG A 122 11.84 2.73 13.06
C ARG A 122 10.33 2.88 13.21
N ASP A 123 9.88 3.25 14.42
CA ASP A 123 8.46 3.31 14.72
C ASP A 123 7.79 4.47 13.97
N CYS A 124 8.49 5.62 13.91
CA CYS A 124 8.05 6.79 13.16
C CYS A 124 7.85 6.49 11.66
N ILE A 125 8.79 5.79 11.01
CA ILE A 125 8.69 5.46 9.58
C ILE A 125 7.57 4.46 9.33
N ARG A 126 7.40 3.48 10.22
CA ARG A 126 6.31 2.50 10.11
C ARG A 126 4.94 3.16 10.25
N GLU A 127 4.80 4.07 11.21
CA GLU A 127 3.57 4.84 11.40
C GLU A 127 3.36 5.82 10.24
N GLY A 128 4.41 6.51 9.80
CA GLY A 128 4.40 7.44 8.68
C GLY A 128 4.01 6.76 7.37
N SER A 129 4.53 5.58 7.08
CA SER A 129 4.19 4.81 5.88
C SER A 129 2.73 4.37 5.89
N PHE A 130 2.24 3.91 7.03
CA PHE A 130 0.83 3.57 7.22
C PHE A 130 -0.08 4.79 7.00
N ASN A 131 0.26 5.92 7.64
CA ASN A 131 -0.51 7.16 7.52
C ASN A 131 -0.47 7.76 6.11
N TYR A 132 0.63 7.55 5.39
CA TYR A 132 0.77 7.97 4.00
C TYR A 132 -0.14 7.15 3.08
N GLY A 133 -0.33 5.87 3.36
CA GLY A 133 -1.19 4.97 2.58
C GLY A 133 -0.58 3.64 2.20
N CYS A 134 0.65 3.37 2.63
CA CYS A 134 1.30 2.08 2.48
C CYS A 134 0.85 1.11 3.56
N VAL A 135 -0.46 0.89 3.66
CA VAL A 135 -1.07 0.10 4.74
C VAL A 135 -0.67 -1.37 4.68
N THR A 136 -0.35 -1.84 3.48
CA THR A 136 0.10 -3.20 3.21
C THR A 136 1.56 -3.46 3.60
N GLU A 137 2.31 -2.41 4.00
CA GLU A 137 3.75 -2.46 4.25
C GLU A 137 4.57 -2.99 3.05
N GLU A 138 3.99 -2.93 1.84
CA GLU A 138 4.62 -3.42 0.61
C GLU A 138 5.75 -2.50 0.13
N GLN A 139 6.79 -3.12 -0.42
CA GLN A 139 7.96 -2.43 -0.96
C GLN A 139 7.57 -1.45 -2.07
N SER A 140 6.62 -1.82 -2.94
CA SER A 140 6.14 -0.99 -4.05
C SER A 140 5.61 0.37 -3.61
N CYS A 141 4.77 0.41 -2.58
CA CYS A 141 4.23 1.65 -2.03
C CYS A 141 5.31 2.45 -1.31
N PHE A 142 6.03 1.81 -0.37
CA PHE A 142 7.01 2.50 0.46
C PHE A 142 8.13 3.13 -0.40
N CYS A 143 8.64 2.36 -1.35
CA CYS A 143 9.74 2.80 -2.19
C CYS A 143 9.33 3.88 -3.17
N GLN A 144 8.06 3.97 -3.57
CA GLN A 144 7.60 5.01 -4.49
C GLN A 144 8.01 6.43 -4.08
N HIS A 145 7.83 6.73 -2.80
CA HIS A 145 8.15 8.06 -2.27
C HIS A 145 9.44 8.07 -1.47
N ALA A 146 9.96 6.90 -1.08
CA ALA A 146 11.16 6.70 -0.28
C ALA A 146 11.31 7.75 0.85
N SER A 147 10.17 8.26 1.32
CA SER A 147 10.10 9.37 2.25
C SER A 147 10.20 8.73 3.62
N VAL A 148 11.13 9.20 4.41
CA VAL A 148 11.22 8.81 5.81
C VAL A 148 10.34 9.67 6.69
N PHE A 149 9.41 10.45 6.12
CA PHE A 149 8.38 11.21 6.84
C PHE A 149 8.93 12.09 7.97
N ASP A 150 10.05 12.78 7.70
CA ASP A 150 10.78 13.59 8.69
C ASP A 150 11.29 12.82 9.93
N CYS A 151 11.23 11.49 9.92
CA CYS A 151 11.66 10.66 11.04
C CYS A 151 13.18 10.70 11.27
N GLU A 152 13.95 11.14 10.28
CA GLU A 152 15.38 11.37 10.41
C GLU A 152 15.70 12.51 11.38
N GLN A 153 14.77 13.43 11.63
CA GLN A 153 14.96 14.54 12.58
C GLN A 153 15.24 14.05 14.01
N GLN A 154 14.80 12.84 14.36
CA GLN A 154 15.01 12.22 15.67
C GLN A 154 16.35 11.44 15.75
N CYS A 155 17.06 11.32 14.64
CA CYS A 155 18.29 10.55 14.53
C CYS A 155 19.55 11.43 14.60
N THR A 156 20.61 10.88 15.22
CA THR A 156 21.99 11.41 15.06
C THR A 156 22.44 11.30 13.61
N GLN A 157 23.49 12.02 13.19
CA GLN A 157 24.02 11.93 11.82
C GLN A 157 24.30 10.48 11.39
N ARG A 158 24.97 9.69 12.25
CA ARG A 158 25.21 8.26 12.00
C ARG A 158 23.91 7.45 11.83
N GLY A 159 22.86 7.84 12.54
CA GLY A 159 21.53 7.25 12.40
C GLY A 159 20.88 7.60 11.07
N LYS A 160 21.02 8.85 10.61
CA LYS A 160 20.58 9.32 9.29
C LYS A 160 21.29 8.56 8.17
N ASP A 161 22.61 8.39 8.27
CA ASP A 161 23.40 7.66 7.27
C ASP A 161 22.93 6.19 7.17
N ARG A 162 22.73 5.53 8.33
CA ARG A 162 22.18 4.16 8.37
C ARG A 162 20.75 4.07 7.86
N LEU A 163 19.96 5.12 8.08
CA LEU A 163 18.58 5.16 7.60
C LEU A 163 18.56 5.25 6.07
N GLN A 164 19.40 6.10 5.50
CA GLN A 164 19.56 6.21 4.05
C GLN A 164 20.07 4.91 3.43
N GLU A 165 21.04 4.23 4.06
CA GLU A 165 21.53 2.93 3.65
C GLU A 165 20.42 1.86 3.70
N TRP A 166 19.63 1.84 4.77
CA TRP A 166 18.48 0.94 4.90
C TRP A 166 17.43 1.20 3.81
N VAL A 167 17.02 2.45 3.55
CA VAL A 167 16.06 2.75 2.46
C VAL A 167 16.62 2.31 1.11
N ARG A 168 17.91 2.56 0.85
CA ARG A 168 18.57 2.12 -0.38
C ARG A 168 18.54 0.60 -0.55
N ASP A 169 18.84 -0.14 0.50
CA ASP A 169 18.81 -1.61 0.46
C ASP A 169 17.38 -2.15 0.31
N GLN A 170 16.42 -1.61 1.05
CA GLN A 170 15.02 -2.01 0.96
C GLN A 170 14.45 -1.71 -0.43
N CYS A 171 14.81 -0.59 -1.05
CA CYS A 171 14.27 -0.17 -2.34
C CYS A 171 15.13 -0.53 -3.56
N LYS A 172 16.29 -1.15 -3.34
CA LYS A 172 17.25 -1.53 -4.39
C LYS A 172 17.67 -0.36 -5.29
N TYR A 173 17.76 0.84 -4.71
CA TYR A 173 18.30 2.01 -5.41
C TYR A 173 19.78 1.83 -5.70
N THR A 174 20.18 2.25 -6.90
CA THR A 174 21.57 2.19 -7.32
C THR A 174 22.42 3.25 -6.60
N GLU A 175 23.72 2.99 -6.46
CA GLU A 175 24.62 3.96 -5.85
C GLU A 175 24.72 5.20 -6.75
N GLY A 176 24.33 6.36 -6.22
CA GLY A 176 24.25 7.63 -6.97
C GLY A 176 22.85 8.03 -7.41
N GLU A 177 21.85 7.17 -7.23
CA GLU A 177 20.44 7.54 -7.35
C GLU A 177 20.06 8.41 -6.14
N GLU A 178 19.50 9.60 -6.40
CA GLU A 178 19.11 10.53 -5.35
C GLU A 178 17.93 9.95 -4.55
N VAL A 179 18.25 9.32 -3.44
CA VAL A 179 17.26 8.95 -2.44
C VAL A 179 16.90 10.23 -1.68
N TRP A 180 15.68 10.74 -1.86
CA TRP A 180 15.15 11.97 -1.22
C TRP A 180 15.00 11.90 0.31
N VAL A 181 15.72 10.99 0.96
CA VAL A 181 15.61 10.65 2.39
C VAL A 181 16.19 11.73 3.32
N VAL A 182 17.01 12.67 2.81
CA VAL A 182 17.79 13.58 3.69
C VAL A 182 17.87 15.02 3.17
N GLN A 183 16.86 15.51 2.46
CA GLN A 183 16.71 16.96 2.23
C GLN A 183 15.53 17.50 3.04
N SER A 184 15.75 17.63 4.35
CA SER A 184 14.93 18.42 5.27
C SER A 184 15.04 19.93 4.97
N GLY A 185 14.74 20.29 3.72
CA GLY A 185 14.92 21.63 3.15
C GLY A 185 14.58 21.72 1.65
N SER A 186 14.11 20.64 1.01
CA SER A 186 13.54 20.75 -0.34
C SER A 186 12.16 21.42 -0.23
N PRO A 187 11.90 22.53 -0.93
CA PRO A 187 10.64 23.25 -0.84
C PRO A 187 9.50 22.29 -1.19
N THR A 188 8.53 22.24 -0.29
CA THR A 188 7.32 21.44 -0.42
C THR A 188 6.70 21.66 -1.80
N ARG A 189 6.40 20.55 -2.48
CA ARG A 189 5.54 20.47 -3.67
C ARG A 189 4.10 20.96 -3.39
N GLU A 190 3.82 21.48 -2.20
CA GLU A 190 2.59 22.19 -1.82
C GLU A 190 2.45 23.55 -2.52
N GLU A 191 3.51 24.14 -3.09
CA GLU A 191 3.36 25.32 -3.97
C GLU A 191 2.81 24.99 -5.37
N ALA A 192 2.62 23.71 -5.72
CA ALA A 192 2.04 23.32 -7.01
C ALA A 192 0.53 23.03 -6.99
N MET A 193 -0.14 23.11 -5.83
CA MET A 193 -1.56 22.76 -5.68
C MET A 193 -2.42 23.86 -5.05
N THR A 194 -2.00 25.12 -5.15
CA THR A 194 -2.78 26.32 -4.78
C THR A 194 -3.24 27.09 -6.02
N THR A 195 -3.95 26.42 -6.94
CA THR A 195 -4.85 27.11 -7.90
C THR A 195 -6.01 26.22 -8.34
N ALA A 196 -6.70 25.59 -7.39
CA ALA A 196 -8.06 25.10 -7.61
C ALA A 196 -9.02 25.97 -6.80
N THR A 197 -9.47 27.06 -7.44
CA THR A 197 -10.55 27.92 -6.98
C THR A 197 -11.82 27.07 -6.77
N ALA A 198 -12.07 26.67 -5.52
CA ALA A 198 -13.33 26.06 -5.12
C ALA A 198 -14.41 27.15 -5.16
N THR A 199 -15.28 27.09 -6.17
CA THR A 199 -16.58 27.77 -6.14
C THR A 199 -17.54 26.89 -5.35
N PRO A 200 -18.16 27.38 -4.26
CA PRO A 200 -19.16 26.63 -3.53
C PRO A 200 -20.51 26.79 -4.25
N THR A 201 -20.97 25.76 -4.96
CA THR A 201 -22.36 25.70 -5.45
C THR A 201 -23.18 24.76 -4.58
N GLN A 202 -24.17 25.40 -3.97
CA GLN A 202 -25.17 24.92 -3.03
C GLN A 202 -26.15 23.86 -3.60
N THR A 203 -26.56 22.97 -2.68
CA THR A 203 -27.91 22.46 -2.45
C THR A 203 -28.83 22.20 -3.66
N GLY A 204 -28.97 20.92 -4.00
CA GLY A 204 -30.08 20.37 -4.78
C GLY A 204 -30.57 19.08 -4.12
N ARG A 205 -31.63 19.19 -3.32
CA ARG A 205 -32.41 18.09 -2.77
C ARG A 205 -33.25 17.50 -3.90
N GLU A 206 -32.94 16.29 -4.35
CA GLU A 206 -33.83 15.52 -5.22
C GLU A 206 -34.36 14.29 -4.48
N GLU A 207 -35.64 14.39 -4.17
CA GLU A 207 -36.50 13.39 -3.58
C GLU A 207 -37.22 12.71 -4.76
N SER A 208 -36.94 11.44 -5.04
CA SER A 208 -37.81 10.67 -5.94
C SER A 208 -37.84 9.17 -5.60
N ASN A 209 -38.98 8.82 -5.00
CA ASN A 209 -39.83 7.67 -5.29
C ASN A 209 -39.27 6.26 -5.09
N ALA A 210 -39.66 5.70 -3.95
CA ALA A 210 -39.75 4.28 -3.69
C ALA A 210 -40.57 3.55 -4.78
N SER A 211 -39.87 2.88 -5.68
CA SER A 211 -40.45 1.82 -6.51
C SER A 211 -40.46 0.52 -5.70
N LYS A 212 -41.66 0.00 -5.47
CA LYS A 212 -41.94 -1.29 -4.85
C LYS A 212 -41.61 -2.39 -5.87
N GLY A 213 -40.33 -2.73 -5.98
CA GLY A 213 -39.81 -3.80 -6.83
C GLY A 213 -39.52 -5.07 -6.01
N ASP A 214 -39.87 -6.21 -6.59
CA ASP A 214 -39.71 -7.57 -6.08
C ASP A 214 -38.37 -7.84 -5.38
N ALA A 215 -38.43 -8.74 -4.39
CA ALA A 215 -37.26 -9.28 -3.71
C ALA A 215 -36.39 -10.05 -4.69
N ILE A 216 -35.44 -9.36 -5.31
CA ILE A 216 -34.30 -9.97 -6.00
C ILE A 216 -33.45 -10.62 -4.91
N ILE A 217 -33.47 -11.95 -4.86
CA ILE A 217 -32.50 -12.73 -4.09
C ILE A 217 -31.15 -12.50 -4.79
N ILE A 218 -30.41 -11.49 -4.34
CA ILE A 218 -29.03 -11.27 -4.75
C ILE A 218 -28.23 -12.40 -4.08
N ASN A 219 -28.04 -13.48 -4.81
CA ASN A 219 -27.08 -14.51 -4.45
C ASN A 219 -25.68 -13.95 -4.76
N SER A 220 -25.22 -13.01 -3.92
CA SER A 220 -23.85 -12.51 -3.94
C SER A 220 -22.97 -13.66 -3.49
N THR A 221 -22.26 -14.26 -4.45
CA THR A 221 -21.01 -14.94 -4.15
C THR A 221 -20.15 -13.95 -3.40
N ALA A 222 -19.88 -14.21 -2.13
CA ALA A 222 -19.14 -13.31 -1.26
C ALA A 222 -17.73 -13.14 -1.82
N ASP A 223 -17.48 -12.02 -2.49
CA ASP A 223 -16.12 -11.60 -2.80
C ASP A 223 -15.34 -11.48 -1.49
N PRO A 224 -14.07 -11.92 -1.45
CA PRO A 224 -13.25 -11.78 -0.25
C PRO A 224 -13.21 -10.30 0.15
N LEU A 225 -13.58 -9.99 1.39
CA LEU A 225 -13.61 -8.62 1.87
C LEU A 225 -12.23 -8.00 1.67
N SER A 226 -12.22 -6.84 1.01
CA SER A 226 -11.03 -6.02 0.88
C SER A 226 -10.54 -5.57 2.27
N TRP A 227 -9.23 -5.40 2.42
CA TRP A 227 -8.67 -5.10 3.74
C TRP A 227 -9.16 -3.74 4.29
N TYR A 228 -9.47 -2.78 3.42
CA TYR A 228 -10.00 -1.47 3.81
C TYR A 228 -11.46 -1.55 4.29
N GLU A 229 -12.27 -2.49 3.77
CA GLU A 229 -13.60 -2.77 4.32
C GLU A 229 -13.49 -3.32 5.75
N ILE A 230 -12.54 -4.23 5.98
CA ILE A 230 -12.27 -4.77 7.32
C ILE A 230 -11.87 -3.64 8.27
N LEU A 231 -10.99 -2.73 7.83
CA LEU A 231 -10.57 -1.57 8.62
C LEU A 231 -11.76 -0.64 8.92
N ALA A 232 -12.57 -0.30 7.92
CA ALA A 232 -13.74 0.57 8.09
C ALA A 232 -14.76 -0.03 9.07
N VAL A 233 -15.07 -1.31 8.94
CA VAL A 233 -15.97 -2.03 9.86
C VAL A 233 -15.42 -2.05 11.28
N THR A 234 -14.11 -2.28 11.44
CA THR A 234 -13.45 -2.32 12.75
C THR A 234 -13.48 -0.94 13.42
N VAL A 235 -13.16 0.12 12.69
CA VAL A 235 -13.20 1.50 13.21
C VAL A 235 -14.63 1.89 13.60
N ALA A 236 -15.61 1.62 12.74
CA ALA A 236 -17.01 1.90 13.03
C ALA A 236 -17.52 1.17 14.28
N SER A 237 -17.14 -0.10 14.44
CA SER A 237 -17.45 -0.93 15.62
C SER A 237 -16.87 -0.34 16.90
N VAL A 238 -15.58 0.01 16.90
CA VAL A 238 -14.88 0.57 18.07
C VAL A 238 -15.45 1.94 18.45
N SER A 239 -15.69 2.82 17.46
CA SER A 239 -16.31 4.13 17.70
C SER A 239 -17.72 3.99 18.25
N GLY A 240 -18.53 3.07 17.71
CA GLY A 240 -19.87 2.78 18.22
C GLY A 240 -19.85 2.32 19.67
N ALA A 241 -18.95 1.39 20.02
CA ALA A 241 -18.78 0.92 21.40
C ALA A 241 -18.37 2.05 22.35
N ALA A 242 -17.43 2.90 21.96
CA ALA A 242 -16.99 4.05 22.75
C ALA A 242 -18.14 5.03 23.03
N LEU A 243 -18.99 5.31 22.03
CA LEU A 243 -20.16 6.18 22.20
C LEU A 243 -21.19 5.58 23.17
N VAL A 244 -21.43 4.27 23.11
CA VAL A 244 -22.35 3.58 24.04
C VAL A 244 -21.82 3.65 25.48
N VAL A 245 -20.52 3.44 25.69
CA VAL A 245 -19.88 3.56 27.01
C VAL A 245 -19.98 4.99 27.54
N ALA A 246 -19.65 5.99 26.72
CA ALA A 246 -19.75 7.40 27.09
C ALA A 246 -21.19 7.79 27.48
N TRP A 247 -22.17 7.36 26.67
CA TRP A 247 -23.59 7.57 26.96
C TRP A 247 -24.01 6.95 28.30
N PHE A 248 -23.57 5.72 28.57
CA PHE A 248 -23.87 5.02 29.83
C PHE A 248 -23.27 5.72 31.04
N LEU A 249 -22.04 6.23 30.94
CA LEU A 249 -21.38 7.00 32.01
C LEU A 249 -22.13 8.31 32.30
N ILE A 250 -22.51 9.05 31.26
CA ILE A 250 -23.30 10.29 31.38
C ILE A 250 -24.66 10.00 32.03
N TRP A 251 -25.34 8.93 31.59
CA TRP A 251 -26.62 8.52 32.15
C TRP A 251 -26.50 8.14 33.63
N ARG A 252 -25.46 7.38 34.00
CA ARG A 252 -25.19 7.00 35.40
C ARG A 252 -24.93 8.22 36.28
N HIS A 253 -24.14 9.19 35.80
CA HIS A 253 -23.88 10.44 36.53
C HIS A 253 -25.17 11.22 36.77
N LYS A 254 -25.94 11.48 35.71
CA LYS A 254 -27.24 12.16 35.80
C LYS A 254 -28.21 11.45 36.75
N ARG A 255 -28.21 10.11 36.77
CA ARG A 255 -29.05 9.32 37.68
C ARG A 255 -28.62 9.46 39.14
N MET A 256 -27.32 9.53 39.42
CA MET A 256 -26.80 9.77 40.77
C MET A 256 -27.13 11.18 41.26
N ASP A 257 -27.00 12.20 40.41
CA ASP A 257 -27.36 13.59 40.76
C ASP A 257 -28.85 13.72 41.14
N ARG A 258 -29.74 13.09 40.36
CA ARG A 258 -31.18 13.06 40.68
C ARG A 258 -31.46 12.41 42.04
N ARG A 259 -30.75 11.34 42.38
CA ARG A 259 -30.87 10.67 43.69
C ARG A 259 -30.38 11.56 44.83
N ASN A 260 -29.29 12.30 44.62
CA ASN A 260 -28.76 13.23 45.63
C ASN A 260 -29.70 14.42 45.86
N MET A 261 -30.30 14.98 44.80
CA MET A 261 -31.29 16.05 44.92
C MET A 261 -32.53 15.62 45.72
N GLN A 262 -33.04 14.40 45.48
CA GLN A 262 -34.17 13.84 46.25
C GLN A 262 -33.86 13.62 47.72
N ARG A 263 -32.60 13.32 48.08
CA ARG A 263 -32.19 13.18 49.49
C ARG A 263 -32.18 14.54 50.19
N ARG A 264 -31.61 15.58 49.55
CA ARG A 264 -31.60 16.95 50.09
C ARG A 264 -33.01 17.51 50.33
N GLN A 265 -33.93 17.29 49.39
CA GLN A 265 -35.33 17.72 49.56
C GLN A 265 -36.06 17.03 50.72
N LYS A 266 -35.65 15.81 51.11
CA LYS A 266 -36.22 15.13 52.29
C LYS A 266 -35.66 15.70 53.58
N GLU A 267 -34.36 16.02 53.60
CA GLU A 267 -33.69 16.60 54.78
C GLU A 267 -34.16 18.04 55.10
N GLU A 268 -34.63 18.80 54.10
CA GLU A 268 -35.20 20.16 54.30
C GLU A 268 -36.67 20.15 54.73
N GLY A 269 -37.36 19.01 54.66
CA GLY A 269 -38.80 18.90 54.94
C GLY A 269 -39.16 18.30 56.30
N GLU A 270 -38.18 17.85 57.09
CA GLU A 270 -38.31 17.39 58.48
C GLU A 270 -37.95 18.51 59.47
#